data_AF-A0A8U0MBX8-F1
#
_entry.id   AF-A0A8U0MBX8-F1
#
_cell.length_a   1.000
_cell.length_b   1.000
_cell.length_c   1.000
_cell.angle_alpha   90.00
_cell.angle_beta   90.00
_cell.angle_gamma   90.00
#
_symmetry.space_group_name_H-M   'P 1'
#
loop_
_entity.id
_entity.type
_entity.pdbx_description
1 polymer ?
#
loop_
_entity_poly.entity_id
_entity_poly.type
_entity_poly.pdbx_seq_one_letter_code
_entity_poly.pdbx_strand_id
1 'polypeptide(L)'
;MPGLLPTTDTGPNLNSKEELLKPGVWVGKLPSTGVVHRLTVGGGKIKIERGCYTSPHDGWTKHYDTLHQEDAEKHLHLLREVRSNPCAWQG
;
A
#
# COMPACT_ATOMS: atom_id res chain seq x y z
N MET A 1 -39.56 16.70 22.54
CA MET A 1 -38.52 16.37 21.55
C MET A 1 -37.18 16.30 22.28
N PRO A 2 -36.61 15.11 22.54
CA PRO A 2 -35.22 15.00 22.95
C PRO A 2 -34.34 14.68 21.73
N GLY A 3 -33.27 15.46 21.55
CA GLY A 3 -32.34 15.40 20.43
C GLY A 3 -31.55 14.09 20.38
N LEU A 4 -31.50 13.49 19.20
CA LEU A 4 -30.53 12.44 18.90
C LEU A 4 -29.19 13.08 18.50
N LEU A 5 -28.15 12.62 19.18
CA LEU A 5 -26.74 12.90 18.97
C LEU A 5 -26.32 12.72 17.49
N PRO A 6 -25.33 13.48 16.99
CA PRO A 6 -24.67 13.12 15.75
C PRO A 6 -23.85 11.85 16.01
N THR A 7 -24.37 10.68 15.61
CA THR A 7 -23.53 9.50 15.44
C THR A 7 -22.71 9.71 14.19
N THR A 8 -21.62 10.47 14.31
CA THR A 8 -20.46 10.26 13.43
C THR A 8 -19.92 8.88 13.76
N ASP A 9 -20.51 7.88 13.13
CA ASP A 9 -19.93 6.57 12.92
C ASP A 9 -18.70 6.77 12.02
N THR A 10 -17.63 7.29 12.60
CA THR A 10 -16.32 7.32 11.97
C THR A 10 -15.67 5.99 12.26
N GLY A 11 -16.23 4.91 11.70
CA GLY A 11 -15.46 3.67 11.55
C GLY A 11 -14.12 4.02 10.90
N PRO A 12 -13.01 3.32 11.23
CA PRO A 12 -11.70 3.63 10.69
C PRO A 12 -11.78 3.60 9.18
N ASN A 13 -11.86 4.79 8.58
CA ASN A 13 -11.98 4.95 7.15
C ASN A 13 -10.59 4.64 6.60
N LEU A 14 -10.34 3.36 6.33
CA LEU A 14 -9.08 2.81 5.80
C LEU A 14 -8.67 3.47 4.46
N ASN A 15 -9.51 4.36 3.92
CA ASN A 15 -9.28 5.15 2.71
C ASN A 15 -8.89 6.62 2.99
N SER A 16 -8.82 7.08 4.24
CA SER A 16 -8.41 8.44 4.53
C SER A 16 -6.94 8.63 4.17
N LYS A 17 -6.63 9.67 3.37
CA LYS A 17 -5.26 10.02 2.95
C LYS A 17 -4.29 10.06 4.14
N GLU A 18 -4.72 10.63 5.26
CA GLU A 18 -3.93 10.70 6.49
C GLU A 18 -3.57 9.32 7.04
N GLU A 19 -4.50 8.36 7.00
CA GLU A 19 -4.26 6.97 7.43
C GLU A 19 -3.26 6.25 6.52
N LEU A 20 -3.28 6.54 5.22
CA LEU A 20 -2.36 5.96 4.23
C LEU A 20 -0.96 6.57 4.28
N LEU A 21 -0.83 7.79 4.82
CA LEU A 21 0.45 8.49 4.97
C LEU A 21 1.06 8.30 6.36
N LYS A 22 0.41 7.55 7.25
CA LYS A 22 0.97 7.24 8.57
C LYS A 22 2.29 6.49 8.42
N PRO A 23 3.32 6.84 9.20
CA PRO A 23 4.58 6.14 9.13
C PRO A 23 4.39 4.66 9.48
N GLY A 24 4.94 3.78 8.64
CA GLY A 24 4.70 2.36 8.75
C GLY A 24 5.26 1.56 7.58
N VAL A 25 5.22 0.24 7.71
CA VAL A 25 5.60 -0.71 6.66
C VAL A 25 4.37 -1.51 6.28
N TRP A 26 4.03 -1.51 5.00
CA TRP A 26 2.94 -2.31 4.45
C TRP A 26 3.47 -3.24 3.37
N VAL A 27 3.03 -4.49 3.41
CA VAL A 27 3.36 -5.49 2.40
C VAL A 27 2.08 -6.05 1.83
N GLY A 28 1.99 -6.08 0.51
CA GLY A 28 0.77 -6.46 -0.17
C GLY A 28 0.99 -6.73 -1.65
N LYS A 29 0.03 -7.43 -2.25
CA LYS A 29 0.10 -7.87 -3.64
C LYS A 29 -0.74 -6.94 -4.50
N LEU A 30 -0.16 -6.41 -5.56
CA LEU A 30 -0.90 -5.61 -6.52
C LEU A 30 -1.69 -6.55 -7.45
N PRO A 31 -3.04 -6.53 -7.44
CA PRO A 31 -3.84 -7.49 -8.21
C PRO A 31 -3.61 -7.34 -9.72
N SER A 32 -3.39 -6.12 -10.20
CA SER A 32 -3.20 -5.78 -11.61
C SER A 32 -1.96 -6.40 -12.24
N THR A 33 -0.91 -6.65 -11.45
CA THR A 33 0.37 -7.16 -11.95
C THR A 33 0.81 -8.45 -11.27
N GLY A 34 0.18 -8.84 -10.16
CA GLY A 34 0.59 -9.96 -9.32
C GLY A 34 1.86 -9.70 -8.49
N VAL A 35 2.48 -8.53 -8.60
CA VAL A 35 3.74 -8.20 -7.93
C VAL A 35 3.50 -7.85 -6.48
N VAL A 36 4.28 -8.46 -5.58
CA VAL A 36 4.29 -8.11 -4.16
C VAL A 36 5.08 -6.82 -3.97
N HIS A 37 4.51 -5.85 -3.26
CA HIS A 37 5.15 -4.58 -2.94
C HIS A 37 5.34 -4.49 -1.42
N ARG A 38 6.49 -3.95 -1.00
CA ARG A 38 6.75 -3.52 0.37
C ARG A 38 6.94 -2.02 0.37
N LEU A 39 6.00 -1.32 0.99
CA LEU A 39 5.93 0.12 1.08
C LEU A 39 6.33 0.54 2.48
N THR A 40 7.38 1.35 2.60
CA THR A 40 7.79 1.94 3.88
C THR A 40 7.54 3.44 3.81
N VAL A 41 6.55 3.94 4.55
CA VAL A 41 6.24 5.38 4.61
C VAL A 41 6.82 5.98 5.89
N GLY A 42 7.39 7.17 5.78
CA GLY A 42 7.94 7.91 6.91
C GLY A 42 8.34 9.33 6.50
N GLY A 43 8.01 10.31 7.34
CA GLY A 43 8.41 11.70 7.11
C GLY A 43 7.93 12.29 5.77
N GLY A 44 6.73 11.90 5.30
CA GLY A 44 6.16 12.33 4.01
C GLY A 44 6.72 11.60 2.79
N LYS A 45 7.75 10.76 2.96
CA LYS A 45 8.35 9.97 1.89
C LYS A 45 7.89 8.53 1.93
N ILE A 46 8.00 7.85 0.79
CA ILE A 46 7.78 6.43 0.63
C ILE A 46 9.01 5.76 0.02
N LYS A 47 9.38 4.62 0.59
CA LYS A 47 10.27 3.64 -0.05
C LYS A 47 9.41 2.51 -0.60
N ILE A 48 9.61 2.18 -1.88
CA ILE A 48 8.84 1.17 -2.61
C ILE A 48 9.81 0.05 -3.01
N GLU A 49 9.68 -1.08 -2.34
CA GLU A 49 10.33 -2.34 -2.67
C GLU A 49 9.35 -3.21 -3.45
N ARG A 50 9.81 -3.85 -4.51
CA ARG A 50 9.02 -4.72 -5.38
C ARG A 50 9.64 -6.10 -5.39
N GLY A 51 8.84 -7.10 -5.05
CA GLY A 51 9.22 -8.50 -5.09
C GLY A 51 9.44 -8.95 -6.54
N CYS A 52 10.12 -10.08 -6.65
CA CYS A 52 10.37 -10.72 -7.94
C CYS A 52 9.04 -11.10 -8.60
N TYR A 53 8.88 -10.79 -9.89
CA TYR A 53 7.74 -11.26 -10.67
C TYR A 53 8.17 -12.36 -11.60
N THR A 54 7.62 -13.56 -11.44
CA THR A 54 7.82 -14.66 -12.38
C THR A 54 6.55 -14.84 -13.21
N SER A 55 6.67 -14.68 -14.53
CA SER A 55 5.57 -14.88 -15.46
C SER A 55 5.09 -16.33 -15.39
N PRO A 56 3.78 -16.58 -15.17
CA PRO A 56 3.25 -17.94 -15.09
C PRO A 56 3.25 -18.67 -16.43
N HIS A 57 3.37 -17.94 -17.56
CA HIS A 57 3.31 -18.52 -18.90
C HIS A 57 4.68 -18.99 -19.41
N ASP A 58 5.73 -18.19 -19.17
CA ASP A 58 7.05 -18.40 -19.77
C ASP A 58 8.18 -18.54 -18.72
N GLY A 59 7.87 -18.42 -17.42
CA GLY A 59 8.85 -18.50 -16.34
C GLY A 59 9.83 -17.32 -16.27
N TRP A 60 9.69 -16.33 -17.16
CA TRP A 60 10.55 -15.15 -17.14
C TRP A 60 10.40 -14.36 -15.84
N THR A 61 11.53 -13.96 -15.28
CA THR A 61 11.58 -13.31 -13.97
C THR A 61 12.05 -11.86 -14.08
N LYS A 62 11.26 -10.92 -13.56
CA LYS A 62 11.58 -9.50 -13.52
C LYS A 62 12.04 -9.09 -12.12
N HIS A 63 13.25 -8.56 -12.06
CA HIS A 63 13.74 -7.81 -10.91
C HIS A 63 13.37 -6.33 -11.08
N TYR A 64 12.94 -5.71 -10.00
CA TYR A 64 12.56 -4.30 -9.98
C TYR A 64 13.49 -3.54 -9.05
N ASP A 65 13.91 -2.35 -9.46
CA ASP A 65 14.66 -1.46 -8.59
C ASP A 65 13.80 -0.95 -7.42
N THR A 66 14.45 -0.82 -6.28
CA THR A 66 13.86 -0.19 -5.09
C THR A 66 13.88 1.32 -5.26
N LEU A 67 12.73 1.96 -5.04
CA LEU A 67 12.61 3.42 -5.05
C LEU A 67 12.72 3.91 -3.61
N HIS A 68 13.75 4.69 -3.28
CA HIS A 68 14.09 4.99 -1.88
C HIS A 68 13.58 6.33 -1.33
N GLN A 69 13.09 7.26 -2.16
CA GLN A 69 12.74 8.61 -1.71
C GLN A 69 11.65 9.27 -2.58
N GLU A 70 10.53 8.60 -2.77
CA GLU A 70 9.41 9.19 -3.52
C GLU A 70 8.47 9.95 -2.58
N ASP A 71 7.73 10.92 -3.12
CA ASP A 71 6.63 11.57 -2.40
C ASP A 71 5.52 10.53 -2.16
N ALA A 72 5.21 10.24 -0.89
CA ALA A 72 4.19 9.25 -0.54
C ALA A 72 2.81 9.63 -1.12
N GLU A 73 2.53 10.93 -1.24
CA GLU A 73 1.29 11.46 -1.81
C GLU A 73 1.08 11.12 -3.28
N LYS A 74 2.15 10.97 -4.08
CA LYS A 74 2.06 10.55 -5.48
C LYS A 74 1.67 9.07 -5.63
N HIS A 75 1.85 8.29 -4.56
CA HIS A 75 1.64 6.85 -4.54
C HIS A 75 0.46 6.41 -3.65
N LEU A 76 -0.48 7.31 -3.35
CA LEU A 76 -1.68 6.99 -2.55
C LEU A 76 -2.50 5.82 -3.12
N HIS A 77 -2.59 5.71 -4.44
CA HIS A 77 -3.26 4.58 -5.09
C HIS A 77 -2.56 3.26 -4.76
N LEU A 78 -1.23 3.22 -4.90
CA LEU A 78 -0.42 2.02 -4.60
C LEU A 78 -0.56 1.63 -3.12
N LEU A 79 -0.47 2.62 -2.21
CA LEU A 79 -0.68 2.43 -0.78
C LEU A 79 -2.04 1.81 -0.46
N ARG A 80 -3.10 2.31 -1.09
CA ARG A 80 -4.45 1.80 -0.92
C ARG A 80 -4.58 0.36 -1.40
N GLU A 81 -4.05 0.04 -2.58
CA GLU A 81 -4.13 -1.32 -3.15
C GLU A 81 -3.35 -2.33 -2.32
N VAL A 82 -2.12 -1.97 -1.91
CA VAL A 82 -1.26 -2.81 -1.05
C VAL A 82 -1.90 -3.05 0.30
N ARG A 83 -2.50 -2.01 0.91
CA ARG A 83 -3.19 -2.14 2.20
C ARG A 83 -4.49 -2.96 2.09
N SER A 84 -5.16 -2.91 0.94
CA SER A 84 -6.37 -3.70 0.68
C SER A 84 -6.06 -5.18 0.40
N ASN A 85 -4.84 -5.50 -0.04
CA ASN A 85 -4.41 -6.85 -0.40
C ASN A 85 -3.12 -7.24 0.35
N PRO A 86 -3.15 -7.31 1.69
CA PRO A 86 -1.96 -7.65 2.47
C PRO A 86 -1.49 -9.07 2.13
N CYS A 87 -0.16 -9.25 2.05
CA CYS A 87 0.44 -10.55 1.83
C CYS A 87 1.81 -10.66 2.52
N ALA A 88 2.35 -11.89 2.59
CA ALA A 88 3.69 -12.11 3.11
C ALA A 88 4.74 -11.64 2.11
N TRP A 89 5.80 -10.98 2.61
CA TRP A 89 7.00 -10.70 1.82
C TRP A 89 7.74 -12.02 1.56
N GLN A 90 7.74 -12.49 0.32
CA GLN A 90 8.53 -13.64 -0.10
C GLN A 90 9.90 -13.11 -0.52
N GLY A 91 10.87 -13.22 0.39
CA GLY A 91 12.27 -12.82 0.19
C GLY A 91 13.06 -13.89 -0.55
#